data_AF-M5C8H9-F1
#
_entry.id   AF-M5C8H9-F1
#
_cell.length_a   1.000
_cell.length_b   1.000
_cell.length_c   1.000
_cell.angle_alpha   90.00
_cell.angle_beta   90.00
_cell.angle_gamma   90.00
#
_symmetry.space_group_name_H-M   'P 1'
#
loop_
_entity.id
_entity.type
_entity.pdbx_description
1 polymer ?
#
loop_
_entity_poly.entity_id
_entity_poly.type
_entity_poly.pdbx_seq_one_letter_code
_entity_poly.pdbx_strand_id
1 'polypeptide(L)'
;MFECYTSDSVLLTGREDYHWNELWRAIIATLVFVLAKQDVVASGTVSIERMIAEIVQALDLAVACADGFLPSPEAVHQLVYEMVRASPTLQQLKEREESGKYKQGLYDLLMTIEFYEGQLEGASSADNVMRVLAREIERDGIHGVSAREREEPGLIDPSVWQMASRALVFLPLLFDLVNGATVLSTRAQTFNGVGGSGAWWSNDLYHFPESVRRNLSDLLFSEQGLGLSSYRYNLGGGGLGVSTPARAPETFYVSQGVYNWSADAQGLYFLKAAADRGVPQLTAFVNSAPRDFTTNGQSCGGVFKTGTEAGYGQYIADTLDHIINTLHIPISYLSPFNEPDSSFGPVPCGQEGMQTNPNQRAAVINGVYSKLVSKGLQNKVGIMADESSNLGLAQNEYASWLPQVLDKVAVICHHTYDFPTDANYLSYVNYVKSIAPNKQTWMSEVCCSVGAADASDRKWSGGYDPTIRGGLHFATMMMQSFIVAQEAHYDFWTLLSSSA
;
A
#
# COMPACT_ATOMS: atom_id res chain seq x y z
N MET A 1 5.59 34.01 2.23
CA MET A 1 5.84 32.89 1.32
C MET A 1 7.35 32.77 1.27
N PHE A 2 7.93 31.87 2.06
CA PHE A 2 9.36 31.60 2.00
C PHE A 2 9.53 30.43 1.05
N GLU A 3 10.17 30.68 -0.09
CA GLU A 3 10.56 29.65 -1.06
C GLU A 3 12.04 29.36 -0.79
N CYS A 4 12.35 28.14 -0.34
CA CYS A 4 13.73 27.67 -0.28
C CYS A 4 14.06 26.99 -1.61
N TYR A 5 15.02 27.55 -2.34
CA TYR A 5 15.56 26.96 -3.56
C TYR A 5 16.99 26.47 -3.33
N THR A 6 17.30 25.29 -3.86
CA THR A 6 18.63 24.98 -4.39
C THR A 6 18.49 24.75 -5.89
N SER A 7 19.59 24.76 -6.66
CA SER A 7 19.57 24.57 -8.12
C SER A 7 18.87 23.28 -8.59
N ASP A 8 18.67 22.31 -7.69
CA ASP A 8 18.28 20.95 -8.01
C ASP A 8 17.19 20.36 -7.08
N SER A 9 16.61 21.14 -6.15
CA SER A 9 15.65 20.60 -5.16
C SER A 9 14.56 21.61 -4.78
N VAL A 10 13.31 21.14 -4.68
CA VAL A 10 12.14 21.93 -4.24
C VAL A 10 11.56 21.29 -2.99
N LEU A 11 11.41 22.07 -1.92
CA LEU A 11 10.76 21.63 -0.68
C LEU A 11 9.42 22.36 -0.46
N LEU A 12 8.53 21.65 0.23
CA LEU A 12 7.11 21.92 0.44
C LEU A 12 6.79 23.39 0.75
N THR A 13 5.90 24.00 -0.05
CA THR A 13 5.35 25.34 0.21
C THR A 13 4.03 25.21 0.97
N GLY A 14 4.09 25.00 2.29
CA GLY A 14 2.91 25.00 3.15
C GLY A 14 3.10 24.23 4.46
N ARG A 15 2.53 24.75 5.56
CA ARG A 15 2.42 24.03 6.83
C ARG A 15 1.22 23.08 6.77
N GLU A 16 1.46 21.87 6.29
CA GLU A 16 0.43 20.82 6.22
C GLU A 16 0.49 19.88 7.44
N ASP A 17 -0.68 19.46 7.91
CA ASP A 17 -0.81 18.34 8.85
C ASP A 17 -0.48 17.05 8.10
N TYR A 18 0.69 16.48 8.40
CA TYR A 18 1.23 15.30 7.75
C TYR A 18 1.97 14.41 8.76
N HIS A 19 2.17 13.13 8.42
CA HIS A 19 2.93 12.18 9.25
C HIS A 19 4.44 12.40 9.11
N TRP A 20 4.92 13.59 9.49
CA TRP A 20 6.30 14.04 9.32
C TRP A 20 7.34 13.08 9.90
N ASN A 21 7.08 12.51 11.08
CA ASN A 21 7.96 11.51 11.69
C ASN A 21 8.19 10.29 10.77
N GLU A 22 7.10 9.75 10.20
CA GLU A 22 7.17 8.59 9.33
C GLU A 22 7.87 8.91 8.00
N LEU A 23 7.74 10.15 7.50
CA LEU A 23 8.51 10.63 6.36
C LEU A 23 10.02 10.58 6.63
N TRP A 24 10.46 11.12 7.77
CA TRP A 24 11.88 11.15 8.14
C TRP A 24 12.44 9.75 8.33
N ARG A 25 11.69 8.89 9.02
CA ARG A 25 12.04 7.47 9.17
C ARG A 25 12.13 6.76 7.85
N ALA A 26 11.21 7.00 6.91
CA ALA A 26 11.24 6.39 5.59
C ALA A 26 12.46 6.85 4.76
N ILE A 27 12.78 8.15 4.77
CA ILE A 27 13.95 8.70 4.06
C ILE A 27 15.26 8.11 4.62
N ILE A 28 15.41 8.09 5.94
CA ILE A 28 16.60 7.52 6.60
C ILE A 28 16.68 6.01 6.38
N ALA A 29 15.57 5.28 6.51
CA ALA A 29 15.54 3.84 6.25
C ALA A 29 15.93 3.53 4.80
N THR A 30 15.53 4.38 3.85
CA THR A 30 15.94 4.27 2.43
C THR A 30 17.44 4.47 2.29
N LEU A 31 18.04 5.46 2.98
CA LEU A 31 19.49 5.66 2.96
C LEU A 31 20.24 4.45 3.53
N VAL A 32 19.83 3.96 4.70
CA VAL A 32 20.40 2.76 5.34
C VAL A 32 20.31 1.57 4.39
N PHE A 33 19.15 1.40 3.76
CA PHE A 33 18.89 0.33 2.81
C PHE A 33 19.83 0.41 1.60
N VAL A 34 19.91 1.58 0.96
CA VAL A 34 20.76 1.81 -0.23
C VAL A 34 22.22 1.53 0.11
N LEU A 35 22.71 1.97 1.28
CA LEU A 35 24.07 1.70 1.72
C LEU A 35 24.34 0.21 1.99
N ALA A 36 23.36 -0.52 2.51
CA ALA A 36 23.50 -1.93 2.86
C ALA A 36 23.35 -2.89 1.67
N LYS A 37 22.71 -2.48 0.57
CA LYS A 37 22.30 -3.36 -0.56
C LYS A 37 22.82 -2.93 -1.93
N GLN A 38 23.96 -2.26 -1.96
CA GLN A 38 24.52 -1.67 -3.17
C GLN A 38 24.84 -2.67 -4.27
N ASP A 39 25.30 -3.86 -3.90
CA ASP A 39 25.62 -4.98 -4.78
C ASP A 39 24.41 -5.46 -5.59
N VAL A 40 23.20 -5.33 -5.03
CA VAL A 40 21.96 -5.73 -5.70
C VAL A 40 21.33 -4.58 -6.48
N VAL A 41 21.49 -3.33 -6.01
CA VAL A 41 20.90 -2.13 -6.63
C VAL A 41 21.71 -1.64 -7.85
N ALA A 42 23.00 -1.99 -7.96
CA ALA A 42 23.90 -1.55 -9.02
C ALA A 42 23.53 -2.03 -10.45
N SER A 43 22.50 -2.86 -10.61
CA SER A 43 22.00 -3.29 -11.93
C SER A 43 21.00 -2.31 -12.57
N GLY A 44 20.67 -1.20 -11.92
CA GLY A 44 19.70 -0.21 -12.41
C GLY A 44 20.29 0.96 -13.22
N THR A 45 19.41 1.73 -13.88
CA THR A 45 19.74 2.95 -14.66
C THR A 45 20.05 4.18 -13.79
N VAL A 46 19.64 4.17 -12.51
CA VAL A 46 19.90 5.26 -11.55
C VAL A 46 21.16 4.93 -10.74
N SER A 47 22.13 5.84 -10.74
CA SER A 47 23.34 5.71 -9.93
C SER A 47 22.99 5.75 -8.43
N ILE A 48 23.44 4.75 -7.66
CA ILE A 48 23.34 4.75 -6.18
C ILE A 48 23.85 6.05 -5.59
N GLU A 49 24.96 6.57 -6.11
CA GLU A 49 25.53 7.85 -5.68
C GLU A 49 24.59 9.04 -5.92
N ARG A 50 23.77 8.98 -6.98
CA ARG A 50 22.75 10.01 -7.23
C ARG A 50 21.63 9.94 -6.18
N MET A 51 21.15 8.76 -5.84
CA MET A 51 20.12 8.61 -4.80
C MET A 51 20.62 9.06 -3.43
N ILE A 52 21.86 8.69 -3.08
CA ILE A 52 22.50 9.17 -1.84
C ILE A 52 22.58 10.69 -1.85
N ALA A 53 23.01 11.29 -2.97
CA ALA A 53 23.08 12.74 -3.10
C ALA A 53 21.71 13.41 -2.90
N GLU A 54 20.68 12.90 -3.56
CA GLU A 54 19.31 13.41 -3.47
C GLU A 54 18.75 13.29 -2.04
N ILE A 55 19.00 12.17 -1.33
CA ILE A 55 18.58 12.00 0.06
C ILE A 55 19.31 12.99 0.99
N VAL A 56 20.64 13.12 0.85
CA VAL A 56 21.44 14.04 1.67
C VAL A 56 20.99 15.48 1.44
N GLN A 57 20.80 15.89 0.18
CA GLN A 57 20.32 17.23 -0.16
C GLN A 57 18.90 17.47 0.37
N ALA A 58 18.00 16.49 0.29
CA ALA A 58 16.65 16.60 0.83
C ALA A 58 16.64 16.77 2.35
N LEU A 59 17.46 16.00 3.08
CA LEU A 59 17.61 16.14 4.53
C LEU A 59 18.22 17.50 4.90
N ASP A 60 19.27 17.92 4.20
CA ASP A 60 19.93 19.21 4.45
C ASP A 60 18.98 20.39 4.24
N LEU A 61 18.24 20.37 3.13
CA LEU A 61 17.23 21.37 2.82
C LEU A 61 16.07 21.34 3.83
N ALA A 62 15.64 20.15 4.28
CA ALA A 62 14.61 20.01 5.31
C ALA A 62 15.04 20.64 6.65
N VAL A 63 16.30 20.49 7.03
CA VAL A 63 16.86 21.12 8.24
C VAL A 63 16.97 22.63 8.08
N ALA A 64 17.50 23.07 6.94
CA ALA A 64 17.70 24.48 6.65
C ALA A 64 16.37 25.27 6.64
N CYS A 65 15.29 24.62 6.20
CA CYS A 65 14.00 25.29 5.98
C CYS A 65 12.90 24.79 6.92
N ALA A 66 13.25 24.08 7.99
CA ALA A 66 12.32 23.43 8.93
C ALA A 66 11.20 24.36 9.41
N ASP A 67 11.54 25.59 9.83
CA ASP A 67 10.58 26.59 10.34
C ASP A 67 9.57 27.07 9.28
N GLY A 68 9.93 26.94 7.99
CA GLY A 68 9.13 27.38 6.85
C GLY A 68 7.97 26.44 6.51
N PHE A 69 8.15 25.13 6.69
CA PHE A 69 7.18 24.13 6.25
C PHE A 69 6.66 23.21 7.36
N LEU A 70 7.38 23.03 8.47
CA LEU A 70 6.91 22.19 9.57
C LEU A 70 5.80 22.88 10.37
N PRO A 71 4.71 22.16 10.72
CA PRO A 71 3.53 22.76 11.31
C PRO A 71 3.69 23.14 12.79
N SER A 72 4.67 22.55 13.49
CA SER A 72 4.88 22.76 14.93
C SER A 72 6.35 22.58 15.36
N PRO A 73 6.76 23.16 16.51
CA PRO A 73 8.08 22.91 17.11
C PRO A 73 8.34 21.42 17.34
N GLU A 74 7.34 20.66 17.76
CA GLU A 74 7.45 19.21 17.98
C GLU A 74 7.90 18.46 16.73
N ALA A 75 7.41 18.87 15.55
CA ALA A 75 7.82 18.29 14.28
C ALA A 75 9.28 18.63 13.92
N VAL A 76 9.76 19.82 14.32
CA VAL A 76 11.17 20.22 14.19
C VAL A 76 12.05 19.36 15.11
N HIS A 77 11.62 19.14 16.35
CA HIS A 77 12.32 18.28 17.32
C HIS A 77 12.45 16.85 16.80
N GLN A 78 11.40 16.31 16.18
CA GLN A 78 11.41 14.97 15.58
C GLN A 78 12.37 14.85 14.39
N LEU A 79 12.45 15.86 13.52
CA LEU A 79 13.41 15.89 12.42
C LEU A 79 14.86 15.79 12.95
N VAL A 80 15.23 16.64 13.91
CA VAL A 80 16.57 16.64 14.50
C VAL A 80 16.84 15.34 15.25
N TYR A 81 15.83 14.80 15.96
CA TYR A 81 15.95 13.51 16.65
C TYR A 81 16.27 12.36 15.69
N GLU A 82 15.51 12.22 14.60
CA GLU A 82 15.74 11.14 13.64
C GLU A 82 17.09 11.31 12.92
N MET A 83 17.56 12.55 12.69
CA MET A 83 18.92 12.78 12.20
C MET A 83 20.02 12.34 13.16
N VAL A 84 19.91 12.70 14.44
CA VAL A 84 20.86 12.27 15.47
C VAL A 84 20.85 10.74 15.57
N ARG A 85 19.67 10.12 15.53
CA ARG A 85 19.53 8.66 15.50
C ARG A 85 20.21 8.03 14.28
N ALA A 86 20.21 8.72 13.14
CA ALA A 86 20.86 8.32 11.90
C ALA A 86 22.36 8.66 11.82
N SER A 87 22.94 9.24 12.88
CA SER A 87 24.34 9.68 12.92
C SER A 87 25.34 8.61 12.43
N PRO A 88 25.29 7.34 12.90
CA PRO A 88 26.23 6.32 12.41
C PRO A 88 26.14 6.06 10.91
N THR A 89 24.96 6.23 10.32
CA THR A 89 24.72 6.05 8.88
C THR A 89 25.24 7.25 8.08
N LEU A 90 24.96 8.47 8.54
CA LEU A 90 25.43 9.69 7.88
C LEU A 90 26.95 9.84 7.97
N GLN A 91 27.57 9.42 9.08
CA GLN A 91 29.03 9.42 9.22
C GLN A 91 29.73 8.48 8.23
N GLN A 92 29.13 7.32 7.88
CA GLN A 92 29.67 6.40 6.88
C GLN A 92 29.78 7.03 5.48
N LEU A 93 28.97 8.05 5.17
CA LEU A 93 29.03 8.74 3.89
C LEU A 93 30.29 9.60 3.74
N LYS A 94 30.94 10.00 4.84
CA LYS A 94 32.13 10.85 4.83
C LYS A 94 33.31 10.20 4.10
N GLU A 95 33.43 8.87 4.24
CA GLU A 95 34.47 8.08 3.57
C GLU A 95 34.13 7.79 2.10
N ARG A 96 32.86 7.95 1.71
CA ARG A 96 32.35 7.66 0.36
C ARG A 96 32.26 8.87 -0.55
N GLU A 97 32.20 10.07 0.02
CA GLU A 97 32.00 11.29 -0.75
C GLU A 97 33.28 11.72 -1.49
N GLU A 98 33.57 11.01 -2.57
CA GLU A 98 34.69 11.27 -3.48
C GLU A 98 34.27 12.20 -4.64
N SER A 99 32.96 12.37 -4.86
CA SER A 99 32.39 12.98 -6.07
C SER A 99 32.05 14.46 -5.93
N GLY A 100 31.93 14.96 -4.69
CA GLY A 100 31.58 16.35 -4.38
C GLY A 100 30.11 16.72 -4.58
N LYS A 101 29.24 15.76 -4.96
CA LYS A 101 27.83 15.98 -5.29
C LYS A 101 26.95 16.33 -4.09
N TYR A 102 27.33 15.91 -2.88
CA TYR A 102 26.57 16.12 -1.65
C TYR A 102 27.44 16.50 -0.46
N LYS A 103 28.74 16.77 -0.70
CA LYS A 103 29.73 17.13 0.30
C LYS A 103 29.29 18.27 1.24
N GLN A 104 28.71 19.33 0.69
CA GLN A 104 28.31 20.49 1.49
C GLN A 104 27.12 20.14 2.39
N GLY A 105 26.03 19.60 1.82
CA GLY A 105 24.87 19.19 2.61
C GLY A 105 25.22 18.12 3.66
N LEU A 106 26.11 17.18 3.35
CA LEU A 106 26.59 16.20 4.33
C LEU A 106 27.39 16.86 5.46
N TYR A 107 28.26 17.81 5.14
CA TYR A 107 29.03 18.56 6.13
C TYR A 107 28.10 19.34 7.06
N ASP A 108 27.10 20.01 6.49
CA ASP A 108 26.14 20.81 7.24
C ASP A 108 25.28 19.94 8.17
N LEU A 109 24.81 18.79 7.69
CA LEU A 109 24.08 17.80 8.50
C LEU A 109 24.95 17.26 9.65
N LEU A 110 26.20 16.87 9.37
CA LEU A 110 27.10 16.32 10.39
C LEU A 110 27.46 17.36 11.45
N MET A 111 27.65 18.63 11.07
CA MET A 111 27.86 19.72 12.02
C MET A 111 26.69 19.86 13.00
N THR A 112 25.45 19.83 12.49
CA THR A 112 24.24 19.88 13.32
C THR A 112 24.16 18.66 14.25
N ILE A 113 24.44 17.46 13.73
CA ILE A 113 24.42 16.21 14.49
C ILE A 113 25.44 16.21 15.63
N GLU A 114 26.70 16.55 15.34
CA GLU A 114 27.80 16.58 16.31
C GLU A 114 27.49 17.52 17.48
N PHE A 115 26.87 18.69 17.20
CA PHE A 115 26.43 19.61 18.25
C PHE A 115 25.41 18.96 19.21
N TYR A 116 24.36 18.34 18.66
CA TYR A 116 23.31 17.75 19.48
C TYR A 116 23.77 16.48 20.19
N GLU A 117 24.61 15.63 19.57
CA GLU A 117 25.24 14.50 20.26
C GLU A 117 26.04 14.96 21.50
N GLY A 118 26.76 16.07 21.40
CA GLY A 118 27.47 16.67 22.53
C GLY A 118 26.54 17.16 23.66
N GLN A 119 25.32 17.60 23.36
CA GLN A 119 24.33 17.98 24.37
C GLN A 119 23.67 16.77 25.05
N LEU A 120 23.76 15.59 24.43
CA LEU A 120 23.09 14.37 24.88
C LEU A 120 23.94 13.51 25.83
N GLU A 121 25.14 13.96 26.21
CA GLU A 121 25.98 13.26 27.19
C GLU A 121 25.22 12.99 28.50
N GLY A 122 24.84 11.71 28.72
CA GLY A 122 24.09 11.25 29.89
C GLY A 122 22.60 11.01 29.68
N ALA A 123 22.05 11.26 28.50
CA ALA A 123 20.68 10.87 28.15
C ALA A 123 20.64 9.42 27.62
N SER A 124 19.89 8.54 28.29
CA SER A 124 19.83 7.10 27.93
C SER A 124 18.46 6.62 27.45
N SER A 125 17.43 7.47 27.46
CA SER A 125 16.08 7.13 26.99
C SER A 125 15.61 8.12 25.94
N ALA A 126 14.77 7.67 25.00
CA ALA A 126 14.23 8.51 23.94
C ALA A 126 13.54 9.77 24.47
N ASP A 127 12.76 9.65 25.56
CA ASP A 127 12.11 10.80 26.22
C ASP A 127 13.11 11.83 26.75
N ASN A 128 14.23 11.36 27.31
CA ASN A 128 15.28 12.26 27.80
C ASN A 128 16.00 12.94 26.64
N VAL A 129 16.27 12.22 25.56
CA VAL A 129 16.87 12.78 24.34
C VAL A 129 15.96 13.85 23.76
N MET A 130 14.68 13.54 23.52
CA MET A 130 13.70 14.50 22.99
C MET A 130 13.59 15.76 23.84
N ARG A 131 13.58 15.61 25.17
CA ARG A 131 13.52 16.75 26.10
C ARG A 131 14.75 17.65 26.03
N VAL A 132 15.94 17.08 25.81
CA VAL A 132 17.18 17.87 25.64
C VAL A 132 17.16 18.58 24.29
N LEU A 133 16.81 17.87 23.21
CA LEU A 133 16.70 18.45 21.86
C LEU A 133 15.71 19.62 21.84
N ALA A 134 14.50 19.41 22.37
CA ALA A 134 13.47 20.45 22.46
C ALA A 134 13.99 21.70 23.17
N ARG A 135 14.68 21.53 24.31
CA ARG A 135 15.23 22.67 25.07
C ARG A 135 16.26 23.46 24.27
N GLU A 136 17.17 22.78 23.58
CA GLU A 136 18.24 23.44 22.83
C GLU A 136 17.70 24.12 21.56
N ILE A 137 16.78 23.45 20.85
CA ILE A 137 16.12 23.99 19.64
C ILE A 137 15.23 25.19 19.98
N GLU A 138 14.44 25.11 21.06
CA GLU A 138 13.60 26.24 21.49
C GLU A 138 14.42 27.44 21.98
N ARG A 139 15.65 27.21 22.47
CA ARG A 139 16.53 28.28 22.95
C ARG A 139 17.17 29.06 21.81
N ASP A 140 17.80 28.35 20.86
CA ASP A 140 18.70 28.95 19.87
C ASP A 140 18.33 28.63 18.41
N GLY A 141 17.22 27.93 18.17
CA GLY A 141 16.89 27.36 16.85
C GLY A 141 17.72 26.12 16.53
N ILE A 142 17.61 25.60 15.31
CA ILE A 142 18.45 24.47 14.89
C ILE A 142 19.89 24.92 14.70
N HIS A 143 20.82 24.26 15.38
CA HIS A 143 22.24 24.56 15.28
C HIS A 143 22.78 24.41 13.84
N GLY A 144 23.53 25.40 13.38
CA GLY A 144 24.16 25.41 12.06
C GLY A 144 23.27 25.93 10.92
N VAL A 145 21.97 26.20 11.15
CA VAL A 145 21.07 26.70 10.09
C VAL A 145 21.34 28.15 9.72
N SER A 146 21.61 29.04 10.69
CA SER A 146 21.94 30.44 10.41
C SER A 146 23.26 30.63 9.63
N ALA A 147 24.11 29.60 9.57
CA ALA A 147 25.32 29.60 8.75
C ALA A 147 25.02 29.25 7.27
N ARG A 148 23.85 28.65 6.99
CA ARG A 148 23.39 28.21 5.66
C ARG A 148 22.65 29.31 4.88
N GLU A 149 22.16 30.37 5.55
CA GLU A 149 21.45 31.52 4.94
C GLU A 149 22.35 32.53 4.19
N ARG A 150 23.37 32.10 3.43
CA ARG A 150 24.14 33.02 2.57
C ARG A 150 24.13 32.62 1.10
N GLU A 151 23.08 33.07 0.42
CA GLU A 151 23.16 33.95 -0.75
C GLU A 151 21.72 34.42 -1.07
N GLU A 152 21.37 35.66 -0.68
CA GLU A 152 20.26 36.33 -1.36
C GLU A 152 20.61 36.42 -2.86
N PRO A 153 19.70 36.12 -3.80
CA PRO A 153 19.92 36.42 -5.20
C PRO A 153 20.13 37.92 -5.32
N GLY A 154 21.37 38.32 -5.60
CA GLY A 154 21.72 39.73 -5.76
C GLY A 154 20.76 40.39 -6.73
N LEU A 155 20.17 41.51 -6.30
CA LEU A 155 19.35 42.39 -7.11
C LEU A 155 19.95 42.54 -8.51
N ILE A 156 19.31 41.92 -9.49
CA ILE A 156 19.73 41.97 -10.89
C ILE A 156 19.58 43.43 -11.37
N ASP A 157 20.67 43.99 -11.88
CA ASP A 157 20.72 45.31 -12.51
C ASP A 157 19.69 45.40 -13.66
N PRO A 158 18.76 46.39 -13.66
CA PRO A 158 17.78 46.58 -14.72
C PRO A 158 18.37 46.79 -16.13
N SER A 159 19.67 47.07 -16.25
CA SER A 159 20.34 47.31 -17.54
C SER A 159 20.50 46.04 -18.40
N VAL A 160 20.37 44.84 -17.82
CA VAL A 160 20.57 43.56 -18.53
C VAL A 160 19.42 43.23 -19.49
N TRP A 161 18.23 43.80 -19.29
CA TRP A 161 17.05 43.53 -20.14
C TRP A 161 17.11 44.15 -21.54
N GLN A 162 17.99 45.12 -21.81
CA GLN A 162 18.01 45.80 -23.11
C GLN A 162 18.95 45.17 -24.16
N MET A 163 19.82 44.23 -23.80
CA MET A 163 20.76 43.62 -24.75
C MET A 163 20.36 42.24 -25.28
N ALA A 164 19.33 41.59 -24.72
CA ALA A 164 18.96 40.23 -25.09
C ALA A 164 17.95 40.11 -26.26
N SER A 165 17.64 41.18 -26.99
CA SER A 165 16.66 41.12 -28.11
C SER A 165 17.25 40.78 -29.48
N ARG A 166 18.53 40.39 -29.61
CA ARG A 166 19.16 40.21 -30.94
C ARG A 166 20.03 38.96 -31.17
N ALA A 167 20.09 38.01 -30.25
CA ALA A 167 20.83 36.76 -30.48
C ALA A 167 20.03 35.55 -29.97
N LEU A 168 19.01 35.16 -30.73
CA LEU A 168 18.22 33.94 -30.49
C LEU A 168 18.21 33.10 -31.77
N VAL A 169 19.39 32.71 -32.23
CA VAL A 169 19.57 31.63 -33.20
C VAL A 169 20.87 30.90 -32.84
N PHE A 170 20.77 29.59 -32.57
CA PHE A 170 21.82 28.63 -32.24
C PHE A 170 22.38 28.61 -30.81
N LEU A 171 21.69 27.87 -29.92
CA LEU A 171 22.32 27.03 -28.88
C LEU A 171 21.30 26.04 -28.31
N PRO A 172 21.08 24.86 -28.91
CA PRO A 172 20.43 23.74 -28.24
C PRO A 172 21.51 22.70 -27.94
N LEU A 173 22.17 22.79 -26.78
CA LEU A 173 23.00 21.75 -26.14
C LEU A 173 23.64 22.42 -24.92
N LEU A 174 23.49 21.83 -23.72
CA LEU A 174 23.91 22.31 -22.38
C LEU A 174 22.83 23.01 -21.54
N PHE A 175 21.62 22.47 -21.53
CA PHE A 175 20.83 22.48 -20.29
C PHE A 175 20.69 21.02 -19.88
N ASP A 176 21.39 20.63 -18.81
CA ASP A 176 20.96 19.47 -18.03
C ASP A 176 19.49 19.73 -17.66
N LEU A 177 18.63 18.77 -17.98
CA LEU A 177 17.21 18.83 -17.61
C LEU A 177 17.14 18.94 -16.09
N VAL A 178 16.90 20.16 -15.62
CA VAL A 178 16.44 20.44 -14.26
C VAL A 178 15.11 19.71 -14.11
N ASN A 179 15.15 18.50 -13.56
CA ASN A 179 13.96 17.79 -13.13
C ASN A 179 13.54 18.36 -11.77
N GLY A 180 13.08 19.62 -11.75
CA GLY A 180 12.44 20.17 -10.58
C GLY A 180 11.19 19.35 -10.27
N ALA A 181 11.13 18.71 -9.10
CA ALA A 181 9.91 18.07 -8.64
C ALA A 181 8.90 19.16 -8.25
N THR A 182 7.77 19.24 -8.95
CA THR A 182 6.67 20.11 -8.53
C THR A 182 5.83 19.35 -7.51
N VAL A 183 5.84 19.78 -6.26
CA VAL A 183 4.86 19.28 -5.28
C VAL A 183 3.54 19.97 -5.55
N LEU A 184 2.50 19.19 -5.82
CA LEU A 184 1.16 19.74 -5.92
C LEU A 184 0.73 20.24 -4.54
N SER A 185 0.32 21.50 -4.45
CA SER A 185 -0.28 22.07 -3.23
C SER A 185 -1.68 21.52 -2.92
N THR A 186 -2.15 20.57 -3.73
CA THR A 186 -3.44 19.89 -3.54
C THR A 186 -3.18 18.45 -3.14
N ARG A 187 -3.90 18.00 -2.11
CA ARG A 187 -3.86 16.62 -1.65
C ARG A 187 -4.30 15.70 -2.80
N ALA A 188 -3.56 14.60 -2.98
CA ALA A 188 -3.94 13.52 -3.88
C ALA A 188 -5.00 12.65 -3.21
N GLN A 189 -4.93 11.33 -3.36
CA GLN A 189 -5.85 10.40 -2.70
C GLN A 189 -5.53 10.21 -1.20
N THR A 190 -6.52 9.73 -0.45
CA THR A 190 -6.32 9.17 0.89
C THR A 190 -5.97 7.69 0.76
N PHE A 191 -4.93 7.23 1.46
CA PHE A 191 -4.63 5.81 1.58
C PHE A 191 -5.54 5.19 2.64
N ASN A 192 -6.26 4.15 2.24
CA ASN A 192 -7.16 3.37 3.08
C ASN A 192 -6.46 2.14 3.67
N GLY A 193 -5.54 1.51 2.94
CA GLY A 193 -4.78 0.41 3.50
C GLY A 193 -3.82 -0.31 2.56
N VAL A 194 -2.92 -1.05 3.21
CA VAL A 194 -2.05 -2.05 2.63
C VAL A 194 -2.26 -3.34 3.41
N GLY A 195 -2.50 -4.43 2.69
CA GLY A 195 -2.84 -5.70 3.32
C GLY A 195 -2.67 -6.89 2.42
N GLY A 196 -3.43 -7.94 2.73
CA GLY A 196 -3.52 -9.12 1.91
C GLY A 196 -4.43 -10.19 2.50
N SER A 197 -4.51 -11.29 1.78
CA SER A 197 -5.42 -12.39 2.06
C SER A 197 -4.85 -13.44 3.00
N GLY A 198 -5.73 -13.90 3.90
CA GLY A 198 -5.62 -15.09 4.72
C GLY A 198 -5.88 -16.41 3.99
N ALA A 199 -6.12 -16.36 2.67
CA ALA A 199 -6.44 -17.54 1.88
C ALA A 199 -5.36 -18.63 2.01
N TRP A 200 -5.83 -19.85 2.32
CA TRP A 200 -5.11 -21.11 2.20
C TRP A 200 -3.98 -21.35 3.22
N TRP A 201 -3.07 -20.40 3.41
CA TRP A 201 -1.95 -20.56 4.35
C TRP A 201 -2.42 -20.68 5.80
N SER A 202 -3.57 -20.08 6.13
CA SER A 202 -4.21 -20.21 7.43
C SER A 202 -4.57 -21.66 7.77
N ASN A 203 -5.02 -22.44 6.78
CA ASN A 203 -5.40 -23.84 6.93
C ASN A 203 -4.22 -24.71 7.39
N ASP A 204 -3.03 -24.44 6.87
CA ASP A 204 -1.81 -25.16 7.26
C ASP A 204 -1.25 -24.63 8.58
N LEU A 205 -1.04 -23.32 8.68
CA LEU A 205 -0.38 -22.72 9.85
C LEU A 205 -1.20 -22.82 11.14
N TYR A 206 -2.51 -23.03 11.05
CA TYR A 206 -3.32 -23.30 12.24
C TYR A 206 -2.85 -24.54 13.01
N HIS A 207 -2.17 -25.51 12.36
CA HIS A 207 -1.66 -26.71 13.00
C HIS A 207 -0.29 -26.54 13.68
N PHE A 208 0.36 -25.39 13.51
CA PHE A 208 1.62 -25.08 14.16
C PHE A 208 1.41 -24.72 15.64
N PRO A 209 2.46 -24.80 16.49
CA PRO A 209 2.35 -24.40 17.88
C PRO A 209 1.80 -22.98 18.04
N GLU A 210 1.04 -22.74 19.11
CA GLU A 210 0.45 -21.43 19.43
C GLU A 210 1.49 -20.30 19.46
N SER A 211 2.71 -20.58 19.90
CA SER A 211 3.81 -19.60 19.86
C SER A 211 4.16 -19.16 18.44
N VAL A 212 4.16 -20.08 17.47
CA VAL A 212 4.44 -19.78 16.06
C VAL A 212 3.30 -18.95 15.47
N ARG A 213 2.05 -19.34 15.72
CA ARG A 213 0.87 -18.62 15.22
C ARG A 213 0.77 -17.20 15.76
N ARG A 214 1.07 -17.01 17.06
CA ARG A 214 1.11 -15.67 17.69
C ARG A 214 2.26 -14.83 17.14
N ASN A 215 3.46 -15.38 17.06
CA ASN A 215 4.61 -14.68 16.49
C ASN A 215 4.35 -14.23 15.04
N LEU A 216 3.75 -15.09 14.22
CA LEU A 216 3.34 -14.70 12.88
C LEU A 216 2.30 -13.59 12.89
N SER A 217 1.30 -13.68 13.77
CA SER A 217 0.27 -12.64 13.88
C SER A 217 0.88 -11.29 14.30
N ASP A 218 1.90 -11.29 15.17
CA ASP A 218 2.66 -10.10 15.52
C ASP A 218 3.43 -9.56 14.32
N LEU A 219 4.11 -10.41 13.56
CA LEU A 219 4.83 -10.01 12.35
C LEU A 219 3.92 -9.39 11.28
N LEU A 220 2.68 -9.87 11.14
CA LEU A 220 1.75 -9.34 10.14
C LEU A 220 1.03 -8.07 10.62
N PHE A 221 0.52 -8.07 11.84
CA PHE A 221 -0.51 -7.10 12.24
C PHE A 221 -0.07 -6.13 13.34
N SER A 222 1.02 -6.40 14.07
CA SER A 222 1.49 -5.46 15.08
C SER A 222 2.28 -4.31 14.46
N GLU A 223 2.34 -3.17 15.15
CA GLU A 223 3.18 -2.02 14.78
C GLU A 223 4.68 -2.34 14.78
N GLN A 224 5.10 -3.42 15.46
CA GLN A 224 6.49 -3.89 15.47
C GLN A 224 6.79 -4.83 14.29
N GLY A 225 5.76 -5.27 13.57
CA GLY A 225 5.85 -6.07 12.34
C GLY A 225 5.58 -5.22 11.09
N LEU A 226 4.80 -5.76 10.16
CA LEU A 226 4.34 -5.05 8.96
C LEU A 226 3.26 -4.00 9.26
N GLY A 227 2.58 -4.08 10.42
CA GLY A 227 1.50 -3.16 10.77
C GLY A 227 0.41 -3.09 9.70
N LEU A 228 0.06 -4.23 9.08
CA LEU A 228 -0.90 -4.24 7.97
C LEU A 228 -2.22 -3.58 8.39
N SER A 229 -2.71 -2.69 7.52
CA SER A 229 -3.96 -1.96 7.75
C SER A 229 -5.19 -2.69 7.19
N SER A 230 -4.96 -3.76 6.42
CA SER A 230 -5.99 -4.57 5.79
C SER A 230 -5.72 -6.07 5.92
N TYR A 231 -6.77 -6.84 6.19
CA TYR A 231 -6.74 -8.30 6.18
C TYR A 231 -8.01 -8.85 5.54
N ARG A 232 -7.84 -9.68 4.49
CA ARG A 232 -8.94 -10.33 3.77
C ARG A 232 -9.10 -11.78 4.25
N TYR A 233 -10.19 -12.09 4.93
CA TYR A 233 -10.59 -13.42 5.37
C TYR A 233 -11.36 -14.16 4.26
N ASN A 234 -10.87 -15.35 3.88
CA ASN A 234 -11.48 -16.19 2.85
C ASN A 234 -12.68 -16.96 3.42
N LEU A 235 -13.89 -16.50 3.12
CA LEU A 235 -15.12 -17.18 3.48
C LEU A 235 -15.36 -18.36 2.53
N GLY A 236 -14.99 -19.57 2.97
CA GLY A 236 -14.91 -20.76 2.14
C GLY A 236 -16.24 -21.26 1.57
N GLY A 237 -16.19 -21.81 0.35
CA GLY A 237 -17.28 -22.52 -0.31
C GLY A 237 -17.38 -24.02 0.06
N GLY A 238 -16.44 -24.53 0.86
CA GLY A 238 -16.40 -25.91 1.35
C GLY A 238 -15.46 -26.85 0.60
N GLY A 239 -14.69 -26.34 -0.35
CA GLY A 239 -13.57 -27.03 -1.00
C GLY A 239 -13.95 -28.21 -1.90
N LEU A 240 -15.23 -28.44 -2.18
CA LEU A 240 -15.68 -29.60 -2.93
C LEU A 240 -15.19 -29.51 -4.39
N GLY A 241 -14.51 -30.56 -4.86
CA GLY A 241 -13.90 -30.57 -6.21
C GLY A 241 -12.51 -29.96 -6.28
N VAL A 242 -11.99 -29.38 -5.19
CA VAL A 242 -10.61 -28.88 -5.11
C VAL A 242 -9.66 -30.01 -4.71
N SER A 243 -8.62 -30.22 -5.53
CA SER A 243 -7.62 -31.27 -5.30
C SER A 243 -6.49 -30.87 -4.36
N THR A 244 -6.26 -29.56 -4.15
CA THR A 244 -5.20 -29.07 -3.27
C THR A 244 -5.77 -28.84 -1.88
N PRO A 245 -5.45 -29.67 -0.87
CA PRO A 245 -6.13 -29.61 0.43
C PRO A 245 -6.00 -28.26 1.15
N ALA A 246 -4.81 -27.64 1.09
CA ALA A 246 -4.61 -26.31 1.68
C ALA A 246 -5.51 -25.22 1.05
N ARG A 247 -5.96 -25.42 -0.19
CA ARG A 247 -6.80 -24.48 -0.94
C ARG A 247 -8.30 -24.84 -0.91
N ALA A 248 -8.69 -25.74 -0.02
CA ALA A 248 -10.05 -26.22 0.18
C ALA A 248 -10.56 -25.80 1.58
N PRO A 249 -10.89 -24.52 1.78
CA PRO A 249 -11.37 -24.02 3.08
C PRO A 249 -12.69 -24.69 3.48
N GLU A 250 -12.90 -24.85 4.79
CA GLU A 250 -14.20 -25.26 5.32
C GLU A 250 -15.26 -24.18 5.08
N THR A 251 -16.53 -24.55 5.17
CA THR A 251 -17.65 -23.60 5.09
C THR A 251 -18.58 -23.75 6.29
N PHE A 252 -19.09 -22.63 6.79
CA PHE A 252 -20.18 -22.64 7.77
C PHE A 252 -21.47 -23.23 7.19
N TYR A 253 -21.66 -23.19 5.88
CA TYR A 253 -22.89 -23.62 5.22
C TYR A 253 -23.02 -25.14 5.19
N VAL A 254 -24.10 -25.66 5.77
CA VAL A 254 -24.49 -27.08 5.61
C VAL A 254 -25.61 -27.23 4.58
N SER A 255 -26.64 -26.40 4.74
CA SER A 255 -27.78 -26.24 3.81
C SER A 255 -28.50 -24.92 4.14
N GLN A 256 -29.50 -24.53 3.35
CA GLN A 256 -30.25 -23.29 3.57
C GLN A 256 -30.74 -23.15 5.03
N GLY A 257 -30.26 -22.13 5.72
CA GLY A 257 -30.61 -21.84 7.12
C GLY A 257 -29.99 -22.78 8.16
N VAL A 258 -29.12 -23.71 7.77
CA VAL A 258 -28.43 -24.65 8.67
C VAL A 258 -26.93 -24.47 8.56
N TYR A 259 -26.30 -24.18 9.71
CA TYR A 259 -24.89 -23.81 9.77
C TYR A 259 -24.12 -24.67 10.77
N ASN A 260 -22.86 -24.94 10.45
CA ASN A 260 -21.85 -25.44 11.39
C ASN A 260 -20.97 -24.27 11.84
N TRP A 261 -21.33 -23.62 12.95
CA TRP A 261 -20.59 -22.46 13.49
C TRP A 261 -19.18 -22.80 14.01
N SER A 262 -18.84 -24.08 14.12
CA SER A 262 -17.50 -24.52 14.48
C SER A 262 -16.58 -24.72 13.27
N ALA A 263 -17.09 -24.56 12.05
CA ALA A 263 -16.30 -24.66 10.82
C ALA A 263 -15.28 -23.51 10.70
N ASP A 264 -14.22 -23.76 9.94
CA ASP A 264 -13.18 -22.79 9.59
C ASP A 264 -12.52 -22.11 10.79
N ALA A 265 -12.23 -22.91 11.83
CA ALA A 265 -11.46 -22.45 12.99
C ALA A 265 -10.09 -21.89 12.59
N GLN A 266 -9.54 -22.33 11.45
CA GLN A 266 -8.25 -21.91 10.94
C GLN A 266 -8.28 -20.46 10.46
N GLY A 267 -9.23 -20.11 9.58
CA GLY A 267 -9.39 -18.75 9.11
C GLY A 267 -9.87 -17.80 10.21
N LEU A 268 -10.79 -18.24 11.07
CA LEU A 268 -11.26 -17.44 12.20
C LEU A 268 -10.15 -17.09 13.20
N TYR A 269 -9.17 -17.97 13.42
CA TYR A 269 -8.04 -17.69 14.31
C TYR A 269 -7.26 -16.45 13.83
N PHE A 270 -6.88 -16.41 12.55
CA PHE A 270 -6.07 -15.31 12.03
C PHE A 270 -6.90 -14.04 11.83
N LEU A 271 -8.18 -14.17 11.47
CA LEU A 271 -9.11 -13.04 11.46
C LEU A 271 -9.25 -12.41 12.86
N LYS A 272 -9.39 -13.22 13.91
CA LYS A 272 -9.42 -12.75 15.29
C LYS A 272 -8.08 -12.13 15.70
N ALA A 273 -6.96 -12.73 15.31
CA ALA A 273 -5.63 -12.21 15.61
C ALA A 273 -5.35 -10.84 14.96
N ALA A 274 -5.88 -10.60 13.75
CA ALA A 274 -5.87 -9.29 13.09
C ALA A 274 -6.73 -8.27 13.85
N ALA A 275 -7.96 -8.65 14.21
CA ALA A 275 -8.87 -7.79 14.98
C ALA A 275 -8.28 -7.39 16.35
N ASP A 276 -7.69 -8.34 17.07
CA ASP A 276 -7.11 -8.11 18.40
C ASP A 276 -5.86 -7.20 18.37
N ARG A 277 -5.21 -7.09 17.21
CA ARG A 277 -4.08 -6.17 16.97
C ARG A 277 -4.50 -4.85 16.34
N GLY A 278 -5.80 -4.62 16.18
CA GLY A 278 -6.34 -3.34 15.73
C GLY A 278 -6.21 -3.08 14.23
N VAL A 279 -6.13 -4.12 13.39
CA VAL A 279 -6.17 -3.96 11.93
C VAL A 279 -7.46 -3.22 11.54
N PRO A 280 -7.39 -2.00 10.96
CA PRO A 280 -8.56 -1.16 10.76
C PRO A 280 -9.57 -1.72 9.74
N GLN A 281 -9.08 -2.41 8.71
CA GLN A 281 -9.91 -2.94 7.64
C GLN A 281 -9.89 -4.47 7.63
N LEU A 282 -11.00 -5.07 8.06
CA LEU A 282 -11.24 -6.50 7.93
C LEU A 282 -12.29 -6.75 6.86
N THR A 283 -11.94 -7.59 5.88
CA THR A 283 -12.78 -7.92 4.74
C THR A 283 -13.08 -9.41 4.74
N ALA A 284 -14.34 -9.82 4.56
CA ALA A 284 -14.67 -11.19 4.17
C ALA A 284 -14.78 -11.27 2.65
N PHE A 285 -14.22 -12.28 2.01
CA PHE A 285 -14.36 -12.46 0.56
C PHE A 285 -14.62 -13.92 0.19
N VAL A 286 -15.29 -14.15 -0.94
CA VAL A 286 -15.70 -15.49 -1.37
C VAL A 286 -15.06 -15.87 -2.70
N ASN A 287 -14.24 -16.93 -2.70
CA ASN A 287 -13.72 -17.52 -3.94
C ASN A 287 -14.79 -18.32 -4.69
N SER A 288 -15.66 -19.01 -3.97
CA SER A 288 -16.76 -19.79 -4.55
C SER A 288 -17.92 -19.93 -3.57
N ALA A 289 -19.14 -19.92 -4.10
CA ALA A 289 -20.31 -20.20 -3.28
C ALA A 289 -20.38 -21.69 -2.90
N PRO A 290 -21.05 -22.03 -1.77
CA PRO A 290 -21.34 -23.42 -1.43
C PRO A 290 -22.10 -24.16 -2.54
N ARG A 291 -21.98 -25.50 -2.55
CA ARG A 291 -22.50 -26.40 -3.60
C ARG A 291 -23.93 -26.16 -4.07
N ASP A 292 -24.82 -25.63 -3.23
CA ASP A 292 -26.24 -25.43 -3.60
C ASP A 292 -26.43 -24.26 -4.58
N PHE A 293 -25.43 -23.37 -4.67
CA PHE A 293 -25.42 -22.11 -5.42
C PHE A 293 -24.55 -22.16 -6.68
N THR A 294 -23.91 -23.29 -6.97
CA THR A 294 -23.11 -23.47 -8.19
C THR A 294 -23.81 -24.43 -9.15
N THR A 295 -23.61 -24.23 -10.46
CA THR A 295 -24.30 -25.02 -11.50
C THR A 295 -23.89 -26.49 -11.52
N ASN A 296 -22.68 -26.81 -11.06
CA ASN A 296 -22.12 -28.17 -11.05
C ASN A 296 -22.13 -28.81 -9.65
N GLY A 297 -22.60 -28.11 -8.61
CA GLY A 297 -22.60 -28.61 -7.24
C GLY A 297 -21.21 -28.77 -6.64
N GLN A 298 -20.20 -28.08 -7.17
CA GLN A 298 -18.81 -28.08 -6.71
C GLN A 298 -18.40 -26.66 -6.29
N SER A 299 -17.32 -26.53 -5.53
CA SER A 299 -16.72 -25.25 -5.13
C SER A 299 -15.74 -24.72 -6.19
N CYS A 300 -15.63 -25.36 -7.36
CA CYS A 300 -14.77 -24.95 -8.45
C CYS A 300 -15.29 -25.44 -9.81
N GLY A 301 -14.81 -24.85 -10.91
CA GLY A 301 -15.12 -25.26 -12.29
C GLY A 301 -16.58 -25.05 -12.71
N GLY A 302 -17.36 -24.35 -11.90
CA GLY A 302 -18.77 -24.06 -12.12
C GLY A 302 -19.05 -22.58 -12.31
N VAL A 303 -20.31 -22.28 -12.62
CA VAL A 303 -20.84 -20.92 -12.72
C VAL A 303 -21.79 -20.71 -11.53
N PHE A 304 -21.98 -19.46 -11.09
CA PHE A 304 -23.06 -19.13 -10.17
C PHE A 304 -24.42 -19.59 -10.73
N LYS A 305 -25.26 -20.20 -9.88
CA LYS A 305 -26.55 -20.75 -10.26
C LYS A 305 -27.63 -19.68 -10.15
N THR A 306 -28.05 -19.14 -11.29
CA THR A 306 -29.15 -18.16 -11.38
C THR A 306 -30.41 -18.64 -10.66
N GLY A 307 -31.09 -17.72 -9.97
CA GLY A 307 -32.29 -18.00 -9.17
C GLY A 307 -31.98 -18.41 -7.72
N THR A 308 -30.72 -18.47 -7.33
CA THR A 308 -30.30 -18.80 -5.96
C THR A 308 -29.72 -17.61 -5.18
N GLU A 309 -29.80 -16.40 -5.73
CA GLU A 309 -29.22 -15.16 -5.20
C GLU A 309 -29.71 -14.84 -3.79
N ALA A 310 -31.01 -15.01 -3.52
CA ALA A 310 -31.57 -14.75 -2.20
C ALA A 310 -31.05 -15.73 -1.13
N GLY A 311 -30.84 -16.99 -1.52
CA GLY A 311 -30.27 -18.01 -0.64
C GLY A 311 -28.78 -17.79 -0.41
N TYR A 312 -28.05 -17.37 -1.44
CA TYR A 312 -26.63 -17.02 -1.32
C TYR A 312 -26.42 -15.79 -0.43
N GLY A 313 -27.26 -14.76 -0.61
CA GLY A 313 -27.28 -13.60 0.27
C GLY A 313 -27.59 -13.96 1.73
N GLN A 314 -28.48 -14.94 1.97
CA GLN A 314 -28.80 -15.41 3.32
C GLN A 314 -27.58 -16.09 3.95
N TYR A 315 -26.90 -16.97 3.21
CA TYR A 315 -25.64 -17.59 3.64
C TYR A 315 -24.61 -16.55 4.11
N ILE A 316 -24.34 -15.54 3.26
CA ILE A 316 -23.35 -14.52 3.58
C ILE A 316 -23.79 -13.67 4.77
N ALA A 317 -25.03 -13.16 4.77
CA ALA A 317 -25.51 -12.28 5.82
C ALA A 317 -25.58 -12.97 7.18
N ASP A 318 -25.99 -14.24 7.25
CA ASP A 318 -25.98 -15.01 8.50
C ASP A 318 -24.55 -15.26 9.01
N THR A 319 -23.61 -15.55 8.10
CA THR A 319 -22.20 -15.74 8.49
C THR A 319 -21.58 -14.44 9.01
N LEU A 320 -21.81 -13.32 8.33
CA LEU A 320 -21.32 -12.02 8.79
C LEU A 320 -21.96 -11.59 10.11
N ASP A 321 -23.26 -11.84 10.29
CA ASP A 321 -23.98 -11.60 11.54
C ASP A 321 -23.37 -12.42 12.69
N HIS A 322 -23.04 -13.69 12.46
CA HIS A 322 -22.33 -14.51 13.44
C HIS A 322 -20.95 -13.94 13.78
N ILE A 323 -20.11 -13.66 12.78
CA ILE A 323 -18.75 -13.12 13.01
C ILE A 323 -18.79 -11.77 13.75
N ILE A 324 -19.66 -10.85 13.32
CA ILE A 324 -19.71 -9.49 13.86
C ILE A 324 -20.40 -9.46 15.23
N ASN A 325 -21.60 -10.05 15.35
CA ASN A 325 -22.43 -9.87 16.53
C ASN A 325 -22.25 -10.99 17.57
N THR A 326 -21.83 -12.19 17.16
CA THR A 326 -21.57 -13.31 18.09
C THR A 326 -20.09 -13.44 18.47
N LEU A 327 -19.18 -13.34 17.50
CA LEU A 327 -17.73 -13.44 17.75
C LEU A 327 -17.07 -12.09 18.04
N HIS A 328 -17.80 -10.99 17.88
CA HIS A 328 -17.33 -9.62 18.12
C HIS A 328 -16.08 -9.25 17.29
N ILE A 329 -16.03 -9.70 16.04
CA ILE A 329 -14.99 -9.37 15.07
C ILE A 329 -15.54 -8.33 14.08
N PRO A 330 -14.97 -7.12 13.99
CA PRO A 330 -15.54 -6.01 13.23
C PRO A 330 -15.19 -6.11 11.72
N ILE A 331 -15.89 -6.96 10.98
CA ILE A 331 -15.82 -6.97 9.51
C ILE A 331 -16.43 -5.68 8.95
N SER A 332 -15.67 -4.97 8.12
CA SER A 332 -16.05 -3.69 7.49
C SER A 332 -16.45 -3.84 6.03
N TYR A 333 -15.97 -4.88 5.35
CA TYR A 333 -16.25 -5.11 3.94
C TYR A 333 -16.54 -6.57 3.59
N LEU A 334 -17.28 -6.75 2.51
CA LEU A 334 -17.61 -8.04 1.92
C LEU A 334 -17.36 -7.99 0.42
N SER A 335 -16.63 -8.96 -0.10
CA SER A 335 -16.56 -9.28 -1.52
C SER A 335 -17.32 -10.58 -1.83
N PRO A 336 -18.45 -10.53 -2.56
CA PRO A 336 -19.33 -11.67 -2.73
C PRO A 336 -18.88 -12.65 -3.84
N PHE A 337 -17.84 -12.33 -4.59
CA PHE A 337 -17.23 -13.19 -5.61
C PHE A 337 -15.79 -12.72 -5.88
N ASN A 338 -14.94 -13.65 -6.32
CA ASN A 338 -13.55 -13.41 -6.68
C ASN A 338 -13.33 -13.81 -8.13
N GLU A 339 -12.62 -12.97 -8.90
CA GLU A 339 -12.35 -13.20 -10.33
C GLU A 339 -13.57 -13.77 -11.07
N PRO A 340 -14.70 -13.03 -11.10
CA PRO A 340 -15.97 -13.54 -11.63
C PRO A 340 -15.89 -13.94 -13.11
N ASP A 341 -14.80 -13.60 -13.79
CA ASP A 341 -14.43 -14.00 -15.15
C ASP A 341 -13.86 -15.43 -15.25
N SER A 342 -13.55 -16.11 -14.14
CA SER A 342 -12.96 -17.46 -14.11
C SER A 342 -13.74 -18.43 -13.24
N SER A 343 -13.75 -19.71 -13.64
CA SER A 343 -14.26 -20.81 -12.81
C SER A 343 -13.15 -21.62 -12.12
N PHE A 344 -11.89 -21.41 -12.52
CA PHE A 344 -10.72 -22.20 -12.10
C PHE A 344 -10.83 -23.71 -12.35
N GLY A 345 -11.71 -24.12 -13.27
CA GLY A 345 -11.87 -25.52 -13.69
C GLY A 345 -10.83 -25.98 -14.72
N PRO A 346 -10.97 -27.23 -15.22
CA PRO A 346 -12.01 -28.20 -14.90
C PRO A 346 -11.81 -28.89 -13.53
N VAL A 347 -12.83 -29.62 -13.07
CA VAL A 347 -12.79 -30.44 -11.83
C VAL A 347 -12.02 -31.75 -12.11
N PRO A 348 -11.09 -32.19 -11.25
CA PRO A 348 -10.68 -31.54 -10.00
C PRO A 348 -9.82 -30.30 -10.24
N CYS A 349 -10.10 -29.24 -9.49
CA CYS A 349 -9.45 -27.94 -9.67
C CYS A 349 -8.26 -27.78 -8.73
N GLY A 350 -7.38 -26.82 -9.03
CA GLY A 350 -6.30 -26.42 -8.13
C GLY A 350 -6.78 -25.62 -6.91
N GLN A 351 -7.91 -24.89 -7.04
CA GLN A 351 -8.45 -24.00 -6.01
C GLN A 351 -9.97 -23.81 -6.17
N GLU A 352 -10.61 -23.21 -5.17
CA GLU A 352 -12.01 -22.76 -5.28
C GLU A 352 -12.16 -21.67 -6.35
N GLY A 353 -13.31 -21.64 -7.01
CA GLY A 353 -13.62 -20.70 -8.07
C GLY A 353 -15.07 -20.77 -8.54
N MET A 354 -15.70 -19.62 -8.76
CA MET A 354 -17.05 -19.56 -9.30
C MET A 354 -17.21 -18.42 -10.29
N GLN A 355 -17.35 -18.78 -11.56
CA GLN A 355 -17.61 -17.78 -12.59
C GLN A 355 -18.98 -17.12 -12.31
N THR A 356 -19.01 -15.80 -12.27
CA THR A 356 -20.22 -15.00 -12.10
C THR A 356 -20.33 -14.08 -13.31
N ASN A 357 -21.11 -14.51 -14.31
CA ASN A 357 -21.20 -13.80 -15.57
C ASN A 357 -21.74 -12.36 -15.36
N PRO A 358 -21.41 -11.41 -16.26
CA PRO A 358 -21.85 -10.02 -16.11
C PRO A 358 -23.37 -9.87 -15.88
N ASN A 359 -24.19 -10.68 -16.56
CA ASN A 359 -25.65 -10.67 -16.40
C ASN A 359 -26.15 -11.20 -15.03
N GLN A 360 -25.28 -11.82 -14.22
CA GLN A 360 -25.60 -12.34 -12.89
C GLN A 360 -25.14 -11.41 -11.75
N ARG A 361 -24.07 -10.62 -11.95
CA ARG A 361 -23.41 -9.81 -10.90
C ARG A 361 -24.37 -8.88 -10.15
N ALA A 362 -25.21 -8.15 -10.89
CA ALA A 362 -26.21 -7.26 -10.29
C ALA A 362 -27.23 -8.02 -9.43
N ALA A 363 -27.67 -9.21 -9.86
CA ALA A 363 -28.63 -10.03 -9.11
C ALA A 363 -27.99 -10.57 -7.82
N VAL A 364 -26.74 -11.01 -7.88
CA VAL A 364 -25.96 -11.45 -6.71
C VAL A 364 -25.82 -10.33 -5.69
N ILE A 365 -25.39 -9.13 -6.12
CA ILE A 365 -25.24 -7.97 -5.23
C ILE A 365 -26.58 -7.58 -4.60
N ASN A 366 -27.67 -7.58 -5.36
CA ASN A 366 -29.01 -7.30 -4.82
C ASN A 366 -29.45 -8.34 -3.77
N GLY A 367 -29.19 -9.63 -4.03
CA GLY A 367 -29.48 -10.73 -3.11
C GLY A 367 -28.72 -10.57 -1.78
N VAL A 368 -27.42 -10.28 -1.86
CA VAL A 368 -26.57 -10.02 -0.69
C VAL A 368 -27.02 -8.78 0.06
N TYR A 369 -27.17 -7.63 -0.61
CA TYR A 369 -27.53 -6.37 0.02
C TYR A 369 -28.88 -6.44 0.74
N SER A 370 -29.89 -7.05 0.11
CA SER A 370 -31.21 -7.27 0.72
C SER A 370 -31.12 -8.04 2.05
N LYS A 371 -30.22 -9.01 2.11
CA LYS A 371 -30.01 -9.83 3.30
C LYS A 371 -29.17 -9.13 4.37
N LEU A 372 -28.17 -8.33 3.99
CA LEU A 372 -27.49 -7.42 4.91
C LEU A 372 -28.47 -6.43 5.56
N VAL A 373 -29.39 -5.85 4.78
CA VAL A 373 -30.45 -4.97 5.29
C VAL A 373 -31.35 -5.71 6.28
N SER A 374 -31.76 -6.95 5.98
CA SER A 374 -32.59 -7.75 6.88
C SER A 374 -31.92 -8.06 8.24
N LYS A 375 -30.58 -8.01 8.28
CA LYS A 375 -29.76 -8.20 9.48
C LYS A 375 -29.31 -6.89 10.13
N GLY A 376 -29.63 -5.74 9.55
CA GLY A 376 -29.14 -4.44 10.02
C GLY A 376 -27.63 -4.23 9.85
N LEU A 377 -27.01 -4.93 8.88
CA LEU A 377 -25.57 -4.89 8.62
C LEU A 377 -25.18 -3.94 7.48
N GLN A 378 -26.12 -3.40 6.72
CA GLN A 378 -25.88 -2.58 5.53
C GLN A 378 -25.09 -1.29 5.79
N ASN A 379 -25.09 -0.80 7.04
CA ASN A 379 -24.33 0.38 7.46
C ASN A 379 -22.99 0.02 8.12
N LYS A 380 -22.72 -1.28 8.33
CA LYS A 380 -21.48 -1.79 8.93
C LYS A 380 -20.57 -2.45 7.89
N VAL A 381 -21.16 -3.12 6.90
CA VAL A 381 -20.45 -3.90 5.89
C VAL A 381 -20.67 -3.30 4.50
N GLY A 382 -19.63 -2.73 3.91
CA GLY A 382 -19.63 -2.28 2.52
C GLY A 382 -19.43 -3.44 1.54
N ILE A 383 -20.19 -3.46 0.44
CA ILE A 383 -19.99 -4.46 -0.63
C ILE A 383 -18.87 -3.98 -1.56
N MET A 384 -17.84 -4.79 -1.74
CA MET A 384 -16.78 -4.65 -2.73
C MET A 384 -17.18 -5.42 -4.00
N ALA A 385 -16.97 -4.82 -5.16
CA ALA A 385 -17.14 -5.47 -6.47
C ALA A 385 -16.26 -4.72 -7.47
N ASP A 386 -15.57 -5.31 -8.43
CA ASP A 386 -15.92 -6.56 -9.10
C ASP A 386 -14.91 -7.68 -8.86
N GLU A 387 -13.69 -7.35 -8.41
CA GLU A 387 -12.60 -8.31 -8.17
C GLU A 387 -12.20 -9.05 -9.45
N SER A 388 -12.38 -8.40 -10.61
CA SER A 388 -12.01 -8.97 -11.91
C SER A 388 -10.50 -9.15 -12.03
N SER A 389 -10.08 -10.25 -12.65
CA SER A 389 -8.65 -10.59 -12.83
C SER A 389 -7.92 -9.64 -13.80
N ASN A 390 -8.67 -8.97 -14.68
CA ASN A 390 -8.18 -8.22 -15.83
C ASN A 390 -8.91 -6.88 -15.98
N LEU A 391 -8.16 -5.78 -16.08
CA LEU A 391 -8.72 -4.43 -16.12
C LEU A 391 -9.51 -4.17 -17.39
N GLY A 392 -9.00 -4.60 -18.55
CA GLY A 392 -9.65 -4.41 -19.84
C GLY A 392 -10.97 -5.18 -19.95
N LEU A 393 -11.02 -6.40 -19.40
CA LEU A 393 -12.26 -7.18 -19.34
C LEU A 393 -13.29 -6.49 -18.43
N ALA A 394 -12.88 -6.06 -17.24
CA ALA A 394 -13.74 -5.36 -16.30
C ALA A 394 -14.39 -4.11 -16.93
N GLN A 395 -13.60 -3.28 -17.61
CA GLN A 395 -14.10 -2.09 -18.33
C GLN A 395 -15.20 -2.45 -19.34
N ASN A 396 -15.01 -3.52 -20.11
CA ASN A 396 -15.97 -3.94 -21.14
C ASN A 396 -17.29 -4.44 -20.56
N GLU A 397 -17.28 -4.92 -19.30
CA GLU A 397 -18.44 -5.56 -18.68
C GLU A 397 -19.27 -4.60 -17.82
N TYR A 398 -18.67 -3.55 -17.24
CA TYR A 398 -19.35 -2.66 -16.28
C TYR A 398 -20.63 -2.04 -16.82
N ALA A 399 -20.67 -1.62 -18.09
CA ALA A 399 -21.85 -1.02 -18.70
C ALA A 399 -23.10 -1.94 -18.65
N SER A 400 -22.89 -3.26 -18.59
CA SER A 400 -24.00 -4.23 -18.61
C SER A 400 -24.68 -4.43 -17.25
N TRP A 401 -24.00 -4.16 -16.13
CA TRP A 401 -24.48 -4.56 -14.80
C TRP A 401 -24.25 -3.53 -13.70
N LEU A 402 -23.12 -2.82 -13.67
CA LEU A 402 -22.73 -1.97 -12.56
C LEU A 402 -23.73 -0.83 -12.29
N PRO A 403 -24.31 -0.13 -13.30
CA PRO A 403 -25.31 0.90 -13.07
C PRO A 403 -26.55 0.43 -12.30
N GLN A 404 -26.86 -0.87 -12.32
CA GLN A 404 -28.05 -1.44 -11.67
C GLN A 404 -27.91 -1.52 -10.14
N VAL A 405 -26.67 -1.47 -9.63
CA VAL A 405 -26.34 -1.74 -8.21
C VAL A 405 -25.31 -0.78 -7.63
N LEU A 406 -24.97 0.30 -8.35
CA LEU A 406 -23.95 1.26 -7.94
C LEU A 406 -24.24 1.89 -6.57
N ASP A 407 -25.52 2.02 -6.20
CA ASP A 407 -25.97 2.50 -4.88
C ASP A 407 -25.66 1.52 -3.73
N LYS A 408 -25.39 0.25 -4.04
CA LYS A 408 -25.15 -0.84 -3.08
C LYS A 408 -23.68 -1.23 -2.97
N VAL A 409 -22.87 -0.88 -3.97
CA VAL A 409 -21.42 -1.10 -4.01
C VAL A 409 -20.72 0.02 -3.24
N ALA A 410 -19.92 -0.31 -2.24
CA ALA A 410 -19.13 0.66 -1.48
C ALA A 410 -17.88 1.10 -2.27
N VAL A 411 -17.18 0.14 -2.88
CA VAL A 411 -15.90 0.35 -3.57
C VAL A 411 -15.83 -0.52 -4.82
N ILE A 412 -15.20 0.03 -5.88
CA ILE A 412 -14.93 -0.72 -7.10
C ILE A 412 -13.57 -1.40 -6.99
N CYS A 413 -13.51 -2.72 -7.04
CA CYS A 413 -12.28 -3.50 -6.84
C CYS A 413 -11.86 -4.25 -8.10
N HIS A 414 -10.56 -4.45 -8.26
CA HIS A 414 -9.93 -5.14 -9.39
C HIS A 414 -8.59 -5.73 -8.99
N HIS A 415 -8.16 -6.73 -9.77
CA HIS A 415 -6.83 -7.32 -9.67
C HIS A 415 -5.94 -6.78 -10.80
N THR A 416 -4.63 -6.98 -10.67
CA THR A 416 -3.66 -6.53 -11.69
C THR A 416 -2.86 -7.68 -12.31
N TYR A 417 -3.49 -8.85 -12.46
CA TYR A 417 -2.87 -10.04 -13.08
C TYR A 417 -2.65 -9.91 -14.59
N ASP A 418 -3.19 -8.88 -15.22
CA ASP A 418 -2.85 -8.48 -16.59
C ASP A 418 -1.63 -7.55 -16.68
N PHE A 419 -1.01 -7.23 -15.52
CA PHE A 419 0.22 -6.47 -15.39
C PHE A 419 0.24 -5.19 -16.23
N PRO A 420 -0.73 -4.29 -16.03
CA PRO A 420 -1.01 -3.19 -16.94
C PRO A 420 0.19 -2.24 -17.06
N THR A 421 0.35 -1.62 -18.24
CA THR A 421 1.21 -0.44 -18.36
C THR A 421 0.62 0.73 -17.59
N ASP A 422 1.41 1.75 -17.30
CA ASP A 422 0.96 2.98 -16.64
C ASP A 422 -0.24 3.61 -17.36
N ALA A 423 -0.18 3.66 -18.69
CA ALA A 423 -1.26 4.19 -19.53
C ALA A 423 -2.54 3.35 -19.44
N ASN A 424 -2.43 2.02 -19.40
CA ASN A 424 -3.58 1.13 -19.30
C ASN A 424 -4.23 1.20 -17.92
N TYR A 425 -3.42 1.25 -16.86
CA TYR A 425 -3.94 1.35 -15.50
C TYR A 425 -4.60 2.72 -15.27
N LEU A 426 -3.96 3.80 -15.73
CA LEU A 426 -4.55 5.14 -15.69
C LEU A 426 -5.85 5.24 -16.51
N SER A 427 -5.91 4.56 -17.66
CA SER A 427 -7.14 4.46 -18.46
C SER A 427 -8.26 3.75 -17.69
N TYR A 428 -7.95 2.67 -16.98
CA TYR A 428 -8.88 1.95 -16.11
C TYR A 428 -9.51 2.86 -15.06
N VAL A 429 -8.69 3.50 -14.22
CA VAL A 429 -9.19 4.33 -13.11
C VAL A 429 -9.97 5.55 -13.62
N ASN A 430 -9.53 6.17 -14.72
CA ASN A 430 -10.24 7.28 -15.35
C ASN A 430 -11.60 6.86 -15.91
N TYR A 431 -11.68 5.67 -16.52
CA TYR A 431 -12.94 5.11 -16.98
C TYR A 431 -13.90 4.87 -15.80
N VAL A 432 -13.43 4.21 -14.73
CA VAL A 432 -14.26 3.98 -13.54
C VAL A 432 -14.76 5.29 -12.95
N LYS A 433 -13.88 6.29 -12.80
CA LYS A 433 -14.25 7.63 -12.34
C LYS A 433 -15.29 8.32 -13.22
N SER A 434 -15.29 8.03 -14.53
CA SER A 434 -16.28 8.60 -15.45
C SER A 434 -17.68 7.99 -15.29
N ILE A 435 -17.77 6.69 -14.98
CA ILE A 435 -19.06 5.98 -14.85
C ILE A 435 -19.56 5.91 -13.40
N ALA A 436 -18.66 6.10 -12.43
CA ALA A 436 -18.91 5.99 -11.00
C ALA A 436 -18.12 7.07 -10.23
N PRO A 437 -18.38 8.37 -10.45
CA PRO A 437 -17.54 9.47 -9.96
C PRO A 437 -17.43 9.59 -8.44
N ASN A 438 -18.35 8.96 -7.70
CA ASN A 438 -18.38 8.96 -6.23
C ASN A 438 -17.86 7.65 -5.62
N LYS A 439 -17.26 6.76 -6.43
CA LYS A 439 -16.69 5.50 -5.95
C LYS A 439 -15.17 5.56 -6.07
N GLN A 440 -14.50 5.03 -5.05
CA GLN A 440 -13.07 4.74 -5.13
C GLN A 440 -12.85 3.45 -5.93
N THR A 441 -11.68 3.36 -6.57
CA THR A 441 -11.10 2.10 -7.01
C THR A 441 -10.13 1.60 -5.96
N TRP A 442 -10.07 0.28 -5.75
CA TRP A 442 -9.05 -0.40 -4.94
C TRP A 442 -8.40 -1.56 -5.71
N MET A 443 -7.07 -1.65 -5.65
CA MET A 443 -6.32 -2.82 -6.08
C MET A 443 -6.36 -3.87 -4.96
N SER A 444 -7.14 -4.92 -5.16
CA SER A 444 -7.44 -5.88 -4.10
C SER A 444 -6.64 -7.18 -4.17
N GLU A 445 -5.92 -7.43 -5.27
CA GLU A 445 -5.15 -8.66 -5.41
C GLU A 445 -4.08 -8.58 -6.51
N VAL A 446 -2.88 -9.01 -6.15
CA VAL A 446 -1.84 -9.44 -7.09
C VAL A 446 -0.82 -10.33 -6.37
N CYS A 447 -0.16 -11.22 -7.11
CA CYS A 447 0.95 -12.03 -6.62
C CYS A 447 1.80 -12.54 -7.78
N CYS A 448 2.73 -13.42 -7.42
CA CYS A 448 3.22 -14.45 -8.34
C CYS A 448 3.95 -13.86 -9.57
N SER A 449 4.44 -12.63 -9.43
CA SER A 449 5.33 -11.94 -10.35
C SER A 449 6.70 -11.83 -9.72
N VAL A 450 7.66 -12.42 -10.40
CA VAL A 450 9.08 -12.38 -10.06
C VAL A 450 9.79 -11.97 -11.34
N GLY A 451 10.62 -10.93 -11.23
CA GLY A 451 11.26 -10.31 -12.37
C GLY A 451 12.37 -9.35 -11.97
N ALA A 452 12.73 -8.44 -12.85
CA ALA A 452 13.62 -7.32 -12.59
C ALA A 452 13.15 -6.47 -11.39
N ALA A 453 14.10 -5.87 -10.67
CA ALA A 453 13.83 -5.06 -9.48
C ALA A 453 12.93 -3.84 -9.78
N ASP A 454 12.94 -3.35 -11.01
CA ASP A 454 12.10 -2.23 -11.49
C ASP A 454 10.75 -2.68 -12.05
N ALA A 455 10.42 -3.97 -11.93
CA ALA A 455 9.20 -4.58 -12.47
C ALA A 455 8.94 -4.29 -13.95
N SER A 456 9.98 -4.00 -14.74
CA SER A 456 9.88 -3.74 -16.18
C SER A 456 9.46 -4.97 -16.99
N ASP A 457 9.77 -6.17 -16.48
CA ASP A 457 9.44 -7.47 -17.04
C ASP A 457 8.32 -8.21 -16.28
N ARG A 458 7.58 -7.49 -15.42
CA ARG A 458 6.49 -8.04 -14.61
C ARG A 458 5.53 -8.86 -15.47
N LYS A 459 5.21 -10.04 -14.95
CA LYS A 459 4.34 -11.03 -15.59
C LYS A 459 4.07 -12.13 -14.58
N TRP A 460 3.05 -12.93 -14.88
CA TRP A 460 2.84 -14.16 -14.15
C TRP A 460 4.06 -15.09 -14.33
N SER A 461 4.70 -15.46 -13.22
CA SER A 461 5.83 -16.38 -13.20
C SER A 461 5.69 -17.51 -12.18
N GLY A 462 4.76 -17.40 -11.22
CA GLY A 462 4.54 -18.42 -10.18
C GLY A 462 5.76 -18.67 -9.28
N GLY A 463 6.73 -17.74 -9.29
CA GLY A 463 8.00 -17.88 -8.59
C GLY A 463 7.99 -17.34 -7.17
N TYR A 464 9.03 -17.71 -6.41
CA TYR A 464 9.35 -17.19 -5.09
C TYR A 464 10.74 -16.56 -5.12
N ASP A 465 10.82 -15.25 -4.85
CA ASP A 465 12.08 -14.51 -4.74
C ASP A 465 12.12 -13.77 -3.40
N PRO A 466 12.71 -14.36 -2.35
CA PRO A 466 12.83 -13.75 -1.03
C PRO A 466 14.00 -12.76 -0.95
N THR A 467 14.70 -12.52 -2.05
CA THR A 467 15.80 -11.56 -2.07
C THR A 467 15.27 -10.14 -2.19
N ILE A 468 16.17 -9.17 -2.04
CA ILE A 468 15.80 -7.77 -2.20
C ILE A 468 15.33 -7.43 -3.62
N ARG A 469 15.72 -8.22 -4.63
CA ARG A 469 15.22 -8.06 -5.98
C ARG A 469 13.69 -8.26 -6.03
N GLY A 470 13.19 -9.33 -5.42
CA GLY A 470 11.75 -9.58 -5.29
C GLY A 470 11.04 -8.49 -4.48
N GLY A 471 11.66 -8.02 -3.40
CA GLY A 471 11.14 -6.89 -2.62
C GLY A 471 10.96 -5.60 -3.44
N LEU A 472 11.99 -5.22 -4.20
CA LEU A 472 11.94 -4.04 -5.09
C LEU A 472 10.93 -4.22 -6.23
N HIS A 473 10.81 -5.43 -6.77
CA HIS A 473 9.83 -5.75 -7.81
C HIS A 473 8.40 -5.44 -7.34
N PHE A 474 8.00 -5.96 -6.18
CA PHE A 474 6.67 -5.70 -5.62
C PHE A 474 6.49 -4.25 -5.16
N ALA A 475 7.52 -3.63 -4.57
CA ALA A 475 7.48 -2.22 -4.22
C ALA A 475 7.22 -1.33 -5.45
N THR A 476 7.80 -1.67 -6.60
CA THR A 476 7.56 -0.94 -7.85
C THR A 476 6.13 -1.12 -8.36
N MET A 477 5.57 -2.33 -8.28
CA MET A 477 4.16 -2.57 -8.63
C MET A 477 3.20 -1.82 -7.69
N MET A 478 3.50 -1.79 -6.39
CA MET A 478 2.75 -1.01 -5.40
C MET A 478 2.84 0.49 -5.67
N MET A 479 4.02 0.99 -6.07
CA MET A 479 4.21 2.38 -6.45
C MET A 479 3.42 2.75 -7.72
N GLN A 480 3.36 1.86 -8.71
CA GLN A 480 2.48 2.07 -9.87
C GLN A 480 1.03 2.27 -9.42
N SER A 481 0.53 1.42 -8.53
CA SER A 481 -0.84 1.50 -8.02
C SER A 481 -1.12 2.82 -7.29
N PHE A 482 -0.24 3.22 -6.37
CA PHE A 482 -0.46 4.44 -5.59
C PHE A 482 -0.16 5.74 -6.34
N ILE A 483 0.87 5.77 -7.18
CA ILE A 483 1.32 7.04 -7.78
C ILE A 483 0.71 7.26 -9.16
N VAL A 484 0.65 6.22 -9.99
CA VAL A 484 0.13 6.32 -11.36
C VAL A 484 -1.39 6.19 -11.34
N ALA A 485 -1.92 5.12 -10.75
CA ALA A 485 -3.35 4.85 -10.75
C ALA A 485 -4.11 5.61 -9.64
N GLN A 486 -3.39 6.19 -8.67
CA GLN A 486 -3.97 6.89 -7.51
C GLN A 486 -4.95 6.04 -6.71
N GLU A 487 -4.70 4.73 -6.65
CA GLU A 487 -5.49 3.82 -5.85
C GLU A 487 -5.44 4.21 -4.37
N ALA A 488 -6.55 4.01 -3.67
CA ALA A 488 -6.59 4.24 -2.22
C ALA A 488 -6.10 3.01 -1.44
N HIS A 489 -5.99 1.85 -2.07
CA HIS A 489 -5.77 0.58 -1.38
C HIS A 489 -4.95 -0.39 -2.22
N TYR A 490 -4.13 -1.20 -1.56
CA TYR A 490 -3.32 -2.24 -2.19
C TYR A 490 -3.29 -3.50 -1.32
N ASP A 491 -3.88 -4.59 -1.80
CA ASP A 491 -3.77 -5.89 -1.14
C ASP A 491 -2.95 -6.87 -1.98
N PHE A 492 -1.96 -7.51 -1.36
CA PHE A 492 -1.36 -8.72 -1.89
C PHE A 492 -2.41 -9.84 -1.93
N TRP A 493 -2.19 -10.87 -2.75
CA TRP A 493 -2.96 -12.11 -2.64
C TRP A 493 -2.69 -12.81 -1.31
N THR A 494 -2.01 -13.96 -1.27
CA THR A 494 -1.69 -14.60 0.00
C THR A 494 -0.57 -13.86 0.72
N LEU A 495 -0.77 -13.53 2.00
CA LEU A 495 0.28 -12.97 2.85
C LEU A 495 1.43 -13.94 3.13
N LEU A 496 1.17 -15.25 2.98
CA LEU A 496 2.17 -16.30 3.14
C LEU A 496 2.05 -17.32 2.02
N SER A 497 3.20 -17.79 1.54
CA SER A 497 3.34 -18.86 0.57
C SER A 497 4.39 -19.86 1.04
N SER A 498 4.28 -21.12 0.62
CA SER A 498 5.36 -22.10 0.80
C SER A 498 6.60 -21.71 -0.02
N SER A 499 7.79 -22.10 0.44
CA SER A 499 9.07 -21.76 -0.19
C SER A 499 9.40 -22.58 -1.45
N ALA A 500 8.40 -22.88 -2.27
CA ALA A 500 8.35 -23.91 -3.32
C ALA A 500 8.04 -25.33 -2.83
#